data_AF-A0A2G1WAP6-F1
#
_entry.id   AF-A0A2G1WAP6-F1
#
_cell.length_a   1.000
_cell.length_b   1.000
_cell.length_c   1.000
_cell.angle_alpha   90.00
_cell.angle_beta   90.00
_cell.angle_gamma   90.00
#
_symmetry.space_group_name_H-M   'P 1'
#
loop_
_entity.id
_entity.type
_entity.pdbx_description
1 polymer ?
#
loop_
_entity_poly.entity_id
_entity_poly.type
_entity_poly.pdbx_seq_one_letter_code
_entity_poly.pdbx_strand_id
1 'polypeptide(L)'
;MLSDGAIDCLRPLTFDPDAERLSCMIPMGGIYWADEIPDFRTLMDVPKSDRDLIFRLFSIRFKLWAGDELSDDDQSYWDNAQRLVPGYPVFHRVDISDEDRAPQAAAEEDAMAGFEALFGDADELTVNEAGSFNATFDLTKDQPKSLWQRFLAWCRGT
;
A
#
# COMPACT_ATOMS: atom_id res chain seq x y z
N MET A 1 0.08 -7.71 16.21
CA MET A 1 0.91 -6.82 17.06
C MET A 1 2.19 -6.48 16.31
N LEU A 2 2.77 -5.30 16.53
CA LEU A 2 4.08 -4.96 15.97
C LEU A 2 5.18 -5.84 16.58
N SER A 3 6.20 -6.15 15.78
CA SER A 3 7.45 -6.77 16.24
C SER A 3 8.41 -5.71 16.79
N ASP A 4 9.42 -6.13 17.56
CA ASP A 4 10.47 -5.22 18.05
C ASP A 4 11.20 -4.51 16.89
N GLY A 5 11.45 -5.21 15.78
CA GLY A 5 12.07 -4.64 14.58
C GLY A 5 11.21 -3.55 13.92
N ALA A 6 9.89 -3.78 13.79
CA ALA A 6 8.97 -2.76 13.30
C ALA A 6 8.89 -1.57 14.27
N ILE A 7 8.85 -1.82 15.57
CA ILE A 7 8.84 -0.75 16.59
C ILE A 7 10.11 0.10 16.50
N ASP A 8 11.29 -0.51 16.43
CA ASP A 8 12.57 0.20 16.35
C ASP A 8 12.71 1.01 15.05
N CYS A 9 12.07 0.55 13.97
CA CYS A 9 11.98 1.27 12.71
C CYS A 9 11.08 2.51 12.80
N LEU A 10 9.94 2.42 13.50
CA LEU A 10 8.95 3.49 13.58
C LEU A 10 9.25 4.52 14.68
N ARG A 11 9.89 4.10 15.77
CA ARG A 11 10.14 4.96 16.95
C ARG A 11 10.91 6.26 16.65
N PRO A 12 11.88 6.32 15.72
CA PRO A 12 12.60 7.55 15.41
C PRO A 12 11.77 8.60 14.65
N LEU A 13 10.67 8.18 14.02
CA LEU A 13 9.82 9.07 13.22
C LEU A 13 9.06 10.02 14.15
N THR A 14 9.05 11.30 13.80
CA THR A 14 8.46 12.37 14.59
C THR A 14 7.48 13.15 13.74
N PHE A 15 6.30 13.44 14.30
CA PHE A 15 5.26 14.16 13.58
C PHE A 15 5.71 15.59 13.26
N ASP A 16 5.64 15.93 11.98
CA ASP A 16 5.87 17.27 11.45
C ASP A 16 4.59 17.74 10.73
N PRO A 17 3.87 18.74 11.27
CA PRO A 17 2.65 19.24 10.63
C PRO A 17 2.90 19.83 9.24
N ASP A 18 4.13 20.23 8.93
CA ASP A 18 4.53 20.82 7.65
C ASP A 18 5.21 19.79 6.71
N ALA A 19 5.16 18.50 7.06
CA ALA A 19 5.74 17.43 6.25
C ALA A 19 5.22 17.49 4.80
N GLU A 20 6.11 17.22 3.85
CA GLU A 20 5.75 17.17 2.44
C GLU A 20 4.83 15.98 2.16
N ARG A 21 3.73 16.22 1.45
CA ARG A 21 2.86 15.17 0.91
C ARG A 21 3.52 14.52 -0.30
N LEU A 22 3.62 13.20 -0.25
CA LEU A 22 4.21 12.35 -1.28
C LEU A 22 3.16 11.35 -1.77
N SER A 23 3.38 10.75 -2.94
CA SER A 23 2.57 9.64 -3.47
C SER A 23 3.42 8.37 -3.59
N CYS A 24 2.80 7.23 -3.33
CA CYS A 24 3.44 5.92 -3.45
C CYS A 24 2.55 4.98 -4.25
N MET A 25 3.08 4.52 -5.40
CA MET A 25 2.38 3.58 -6.27
C MET A 25 2.27 2.18 -5.67
N ILE A 26 3.39 1.65 -5.14
CA ILE A 26 3.47 0.31 -4.52
C ILE A 26 4.33 0.42 -3.25
N PRO A 27 3.90 -0.16 -2.11
CA PRO A 27 2.72 -1.03 -1.94
C PRO A 27 1.44 -0.30 -1.52
N MET A 28 1.51 1.01 -1.26
CA MET A 28 0.41 1.73 -0.59
C MET A 28 -0.71 2.17 -1.53
N GLY A 29 -0.39 2.49 -2.79
CA GLY A 29 -1.36 2.99 -3.76
C GLY A 29 -2.09 4.24 -3.29
N GLY A 30 -1.36 5.21 -2.75
CA GLY A 30 -1.96 6.37 -2.09
C GLY A 30 -0.94 7.43 -1.69
N ILE A 31 -1.41 8.49 -1.04
CA ILE A 31 -0.56 9.54 -0.48
C ILE A 31 -0.04 9.18 0.91
N TYR A 32 1.09 9.75 1.27
CA TYR A 32 1.69 9.69 2.60
C TYR A 32 2.50 10.96 2.85
N TRP A 33 2.93 11.19 4.08
CA TRP A 33 3.79 12.32 4.43
C TRP A 33 5.23 11.87 4.63
N ALA A 34 6.18 12.75 4.30
CA ALA A 34 7.61 12.45 4.35
C ALA A 34 8.11 12.03 5.75
N ASP A 35 7.37 12.32 6.81
CA ASP A 35 7.65 11.93 8.19
C ASP A 35 7.06 10.55 8.58
N GLU A 36 6.19 9.97 7.75
CA GLU A 36 5.49 8.71 8.06
C GLU A 36 6.30 7.46 7.69
N ILE A 37 7.30 7.58 6.82
CA ILE A 37 8.09 6.43 6.38
C ILE A 37 9.57 6.79 6.57
N PRO A 38 10.40 5.88 7.13
CA PRO A 38 11.84 6.12 7.12
C PRO A 38 12.33 6.23 5.67
N ASP A 39 13.56 6.68 5.47
CA ASP A 39 14.10 6.70 4.11
C ASP A 39 13.99 5.30 3.48
N PHE A 40 13.73 5.28 2.17
CA PHE A 40 13.42 4.03 1.47
C PHE A 40 14.52 2.97 1.64
N ARG A 41 15.78 3.39 1.77
CA ARG A 41 16.90 2.47 1.97
C ARG A 41 16.81 1.81 3.34
N THR A 42 16.59 2.59 4.40
CA THR A 42 16.34 2.06 5.74
C THR A 42 15.11 1.15 5.77
N LEU A 43 14.02 1.52 5.09
CA LEU A 43 12.85 0.63 4.99
C LEU A 43 13.21 -0.70 4.32
N MET A 44 14.00 -0.69 3.24
CA MET A 44 14.39 -1.89 2.51
C MET A 44 15.34 -2.82 3.28
N ASP A 45 16.11 -2.28 4.23
CA ASP A 45 16.97 -3.04 5.13
C ASP A 45 16.17 -3.76 6.24
N VAL A 46 14.91 -3.37 6.46
CA VAL A 46 14.00 -4.03 7.41
C VAL A 46 13.53 -5.39 6.85
N PRO A 47 13.51 -6.47 7.66
CA PRO A 47 12.97 -7.76 7.24
C PRO A 47 11.58 -7.63 6.63
N LYS A 48 11.28 -8.41 5.58
CA LYS A 48 9.99 -8.33 4.88
C LYS A 48 8.81 -8.46 5.85
N SER A 49 8.88 -9.39 6.80
CA SER A 49 7.83 -9.60 7.81
C SER A 49 7.54 -8.33 8.64
N ASP A 50 8.58 -7.54 8.94
CA ASP A 50 8.43 -6.31 9.72
C ASP A 50 7.91 -5.16 8.82
N ARG A 51 8.33 -5.11 7.56
CA ARG A 51 7.76 -4.18 6.57
C ARG A 51 6.28 -4.43 6.34
N ASP A 52 5.86 -5.68 6.24
CA ASP A 52 4.45 -6.05 6.05
C ASP A 52 3.60 -5.57 7.23
N LEU A 53 4.14 -5.59 8.47
CA LEU A 53 3.49 -5.03 9.65
C LEU A 53 3.35 -3.49 9.57
N ILE A 54 4.36 -2.80 9.04
CA ILE A 54 4.31 -1.35 8.82
C ILE A 54 3.27 -1.02 7.74
N PHE A 55 3.27 -1.72 6.61
CA PHE A 55 2.30 -1.50 5.53
C PHE A 55 0.86 -1.77 5.99
N ARG A 56 0.64 -2.74 6.88
CA ARG A 56 -0.67 -2.96 7.49
C ARG A 56 -1.21 -1.71 8.22
N LEU A 57 -0.36 -0.91 8.86
CA LEU A 57 -0.78 0.36 9.49
C LEU A 57 -1.31 1.35 8.44
N PHE A 58 -0.62 1.47 7.30
CA PHE A 58 -1.09 2.31 6.21
C PHE A 58 -2.40 1.80 5.61
N SER A 59 -2.53 0.49 5.41
CA SER A 59 -3.79 -0.12 4.94
C SER A 59 -4.95 0.17 5.90
N ILE A 60 -4.74 0.10 7.20
CA ILE A 60 -5.75 0.47 8.21
C ILE A 60 -6.09 1.97 8.11
N ARG A 61 -5.09 2.85 7.99
CA ARG A 61 -5.33 4.29 7.81
C ARG A 61 -6.18 4.58 6.57
N PHE A 62 -5.93 3.91 5.44
CA PHE A 62 -6.75 4.10 4.24
C PHE A 62 -8.21 3.66 4.43
N LYS A 63 -8.45 2.57 5.16
CA LYS A 63 -9.82 2.18 5.57
C LYS A 63 -10.49 3.27 6.41
N LEU A 64 -9.76 3.87 7.36
CA LEU A 64 -10.26 4.99 8.16
C LEU A 64 -10.63 6.19 7.29
N TRP A 65 -9.79 6.56 6.30
CA TRP A 65 -10.08 7.63 5.36
C TRP A 65 -11.30 7.37 4.47
N ALA A 66 -11.51 6.11 4.10
CA ALA A 66 -12.69 5.68 3.35
C ALA A 66 -13.98 5.67 4.21
N GLY A 67 -13.85 5.79 5.53
CA GLY A 67 -14.96 5.65 6.47
C GLY A 67 -15.40 4.19 6.67
N ASP A 68 -14.53 3.24 6.35
CA ASP A 68 -14.80 1.81 6.54
C ASP A 68 -14.74 1.44 8.02
N GLU A 69 -15.61 0.52 8.43
CA GLU A 69 -15.54 -0.10 9.75
C GLU A 69 -14.33 -1.05 9.82
N LEU A 70 -13.45 -0.86 10.81
CA LEU A 70 -12.33 -1.76 11.03
C LEU A 70 -12.84 -3.10 11.59
N SER A 71 -12.26 -4.19 11.09
CA SER A 71 -12.45 -5.50 11.72
C SER A 71 -11.89 -5.51 13.16
N ASP A 72 -12.39 -6.41 14.01
CA ASP A 72 -11.88 -6.56 15.39
C ASP A 72 -10.36 -6.78 15.42
N ASP A 73 -9.80 -7.53 14.46
CA ASP A 73 -8.36 -7.77 14.34
C ASP A 73 -7.61 -6.50 13.94
N ASP A 74 -8.12 -5.72 12.98
CA ASP A 74 -7.52 -4.45 12.57
C ASP A 74 -7.61 -3.39 13.68
N GLN A 75 -8.74 -3.28 14.37
CA GLN A 75 -8.91 -2.37 15.49
C GLN A 75 -7.94 -2.74 16.62
N SER A 76 -7.88 -4.02 17.00
CA SER A 76 -6.96 -4.51 18.02
C SER A 76 -5.50 -4.31 17.62
N TYR A 77 -5.18 -4.47 16.34
CA TYR A 77 -3.84 -4.23 15.81
C TYR A 77 -3.46 -2.74 15.91
N TRP A 78 -4.36 -1.86 15.48
CA TRP A 78 -4.20 -0.41 15.50
C TRP A 78 -4.00 0.12 16.92
N ASP A 79 -4.88 -0.24 17.85
CA ASP A 79 -4.81 0.20 19.25
C ASP A 79 -3.51 -0.25 19.92
N ASN A 80 -3.06 -1.48 19.62
CA ASN A 80 -1.79 -1.98 20.14
C ASN A 80 -0.60 -1.23 19.55
N ALA A 81 -0.61 -0.94 18.25
CA ALA A 81 0.45 -0.18 17.61
C ALA A 81 0.55 1.23 18.18
N GLN A 82 -0.58 1.93 18.34
CA GLN A 82 -0.64 3.27 18.94
C GLN A 82 -0.10 3.28 20.37
N ARG A 83 -0.33 2.23 21.15
CA ARG A 83 0.20 2.11 22.51
C ARG A 83 1.72 1.85 22.54
N LEU A 84 2.27 1.16 21.55
CA LEU A 84 3.69 0.80 21.46
C LEU A 84 4.56 1.93 20.87
N VAL A 85 4.02 2.66 19.90
CA VAL A 85 4.70 3.77 19.20
C VAL A 85 3.78 5.00 19.11
N PRO A 86 3.39 5.60 20.25
CA PRO A 86 2.35 6.65 20.29
C PRO A 86 2.72 7.95 19.55
N GLY A 87 4.01 8.20 19.31
CA GLY A 87 4.48 9.37 18.57
C GLY A 87 4.58 9.16 17.06
N TYR A 88 4.22 7.98 16.54
CA TYR A 88 4.35 7.68 15.12
C TYR A 88 3.39 8.55 14.29
N PRO A 89 3.86 9.28 13.25
CA PRO A 89 3.05 10.31 12.58
C PRO A 89 1.74 9.84 11.97
N VAL A 90 1.64 8.56 11.57
CA VAL A 90 0.41 7.99 10.99
C VAL A 90 -0.81 8.15 11.91
N PHE A 91 -0.61 8.14 13.24
CA PHE A 91 -1.70 8.25 14.21
C PHE A 91 -2.22 9.68 14.37
N HIS A 92 -1.51 10.67 13.82
CA HIS A 92 -1.92 12.07 13.80
C HIS A 92 -2.71 12.43 12.53
N ARG A 93 -2.73 11.54 11.52
CA ARG A 93 -3.38 11.76 10.21
C ARG A 93 -4.42 10.69 9.90
N VAL A 94 -5.28 10.40 10.87
CA VAL A 94 -6.35 9.40 10.75
C VAL A 94 -7.56 9.88 9.95
N ASP A 95 -7.69 11.19 9.79
CA ASP A 95 -8.69 11.83 8.94
C ASP A 95 -8.01 12.39 7.69
N ILE A 96 -8.72 12.33 6.57
CA ILE A 96 -8.27 12.95 5.32
C ILE A 96 -8.95 14.30 5.13
N SER A 97 -8.16 15.33 4.85
CA SER A 97 -8.67 16.66 4.55
C SER A 97 -9.33 16.69 3.17
N ASP A 98 -10.24 17.64 2.93
CA ASP A 98 -10.83 17.81 1.59
C ASP A 98 -9.78 18.18 0.53
N GLU A 99 -8.68 18.85 0.95
CA GLU A 99 -7.54 19.15 0.08
C GLU A 99 -6.78 17.89 -0.34
N ASP A 100 -6.75 16.86 0.52
CA ASP A 100 -6.01 15.62 0.31
C ASP A 100 -6.83 14.55 -0.43
N ARG A 101 -8.16 14.67 -0.48
CA ARG A 101 -9.04 13.70 -1.17
C ARG A 101 -8.72 13.55 -2.65
N ALA A 102 -8.53 14.66 -3.36
CA ALA A 102 -8.23 14.61 -4.80
C ALA A 102 -6.84 14.02 -5.09
N PRO A 103 -5.75 14.43 -4.39
CA PRO A 103 -4.45 13.77 -4.46
C PRO A 103 -4.48 12.28 -4.11
N GLN A 104 -5.25 11.87 -3.10
CA GLN A 104 -5.41 10.46 -2.76
C GLN A 104 -6.05 9.68 -3.91
N ALA A 105 -7.18 10.17 -4.44
CA ALA A 105 -7.85 9.53 -5.57
C ALA A 105 -6.96 9.44 -6.82
N ALA A 106 -6.18 10.49 -7.11
CA ALA A 106 -5.22 10.48 -8.21
C ALA A 106 -4.10 9.45 -7.98
N ALA A 107 -3.59 9.33 -6.75
CA ALA A 107 -2.57 8.33 -6.42
C ALA A 107 -3.11 6.89 -6.52
N GLU A 108 -4.36 6.65 -6.15
CA GLU A 108 -5.04 5.36 -6.34
C GLU A 108 -5.20 5.01 -7.82
N GLU A 109 -5.63 5.98 -8.65
CA GLU A 109 -5.76 5.81 -10.10
C GLU A 109 -4.40 5.53 -10.76
N ASP A 110 -3.38 6.31 -10.42
CA ASP A 110 -2.00 6.12 -10.90
C ASP A 110 -1.43 4.76 -10.47
N ALA A 111 -1.76 4.31 -9.24
CA ALA A 111 -1.35 3.00 -8.75
C ALA A 111 -2.01 1.86 -9.52
N MET A 112 -3.30 1.98 -9.81
CA MET A 112 -4.02 1.00 -10.60
C MET A 112 -3.50 0.96 -12.04
N ALA A 113 -3.32 2.12 -12.69
CA ALA A 113 -2.77 2.22 -14.04
C ALA A 113 -1.32 1.70 -14.11
N GLY A 114 -0.50 2.00 -13.10
CA GLY A 114 0.87 1.49 -12.99
C GLY A 114 0.92 -0.03 -12.80
N PHE A 115 0.04 -0.57 -11.97
CA PHE A 115 -0.10 -2.02 -11.78
C PHE A 115 -0.54 -2.71 -13.08
N GLU A 116 -1.52 -2.16 -13.79
CA GLU A 116 -1.97 -2.64 -15.09
C GLU A 116 -0.86 -2.58 -16.15
N ALA A 117 -0.08 -1.50 -16.20
CA ALA A 117 1.04 -1.37 -17.12
C ALA A 117 2.15 -2.38 -16.82
N LEU A 118 2.44 -2.63 -15.54
CA LEU A 118 3.51 -3.53 -15.12
C LEU A 118 3.15 -5.01 -15.33
N PHE A 119 1.90 -5.40 -15.10
CA PHE A 119 1.45 -6.79 -15.17
C PHE A 119 0.54 -7.10 -16.37
N GLY A 120 0.24 -6.12 -17.23
CA GLY A 120 -0.62 -6.30 -18.39
C GLY A 120 -0.12 -7.35 -19.38
N ASP A 121 1.20 -7.51 -19.45
CA ASP A 121 1.88 -8.50 -20.31
C ASP A 121 2.19 -9.84 -19.61
N ALA A 122 1.86 -9.98 -18.32
CA ALA A 122 2.02 -11.23 -17.60
C ALA A 122 1.16 -12.32 -18.25
N ASP A 123 1.70 -13.54 -18.34
CA ASP A 123 1.00 -14.71 -18.88
C ASP A 123 0.06 -15.31 -17.85
N GLU A 124 0.47 -15.28 -16.59
CA GLU A 124 -0.34 -15.63 -15.45
C GLU A 124 -0.22 -14.53 -14.41
N LEU A 125 -1.36 -14.09 -13.89
CA LEU A 125 -1.44 -13.21 -12.73
C LEU A 125 -2.37 -13.87 -11.73
N THR A 126 -1.84 -14.17 -10.55
CA THR A 126 -2.63 -14.68 -9.43
C THR A 126 -2.61 -13.63 -8.33
N VAL A 127 -3.77 -13.32 -7.78
CA VAL A 127 -3.94 -12.47 -6.60
C VAL A 127 -4.59 -13.32 -5.55
N ASN A 128 -3.97 -13.45 -4.38
CA ASN A 128 -4.56 -14.19 -3.27
C ASN A 128 -5.48 -13.29 -2.43
N GLU A 129 -6.28 -13.91 -1.56
CA GLU A 129 -7.23 -13.19 -0.68
C GLU A 129 -6.54 -12.20 0.27
N ALA A 130 -5.24 -12.36 0.51
CA ALA A 130 -4.43 -11.46 1.33
C ALA A 130 -3.84 -10.27 0.51
N GLY A 131 -4.21 -10.12 -0.76
CA GLY A 131 -3.73 -9.03 -1.63
C GLY A 131 -2.31 -9.22 -2.17
N SER A 132 -1.67 -10.37 -1.94
CA SER A 132 -0.40 -10.70 -2.58
C SER A 132 -0.64 -11.13 -4.01
N PHE A 133 0.16 -10.59 -4.93
CA PHE A 133 0.15 -10.96 -6.34
C PHE A 133 1.39 -11.78 -6.71
N ASN A 134 1.23 -12.71 -7.64
CA ASN A 134 2.32 -13.39 -8.32
C ASN A 134 2.06 -13.33 -9.83
N ALA A 135 3.06 -12.86 -10.57
CA ALA A 135 3.00 -12.68 -12.02
C ALA A 135 4.10 -13.50 -12.69
N THR A 136 3.71 -14.32 -13.66
CA THR A 136 4.64 -15.12 -14.47
C THR A 136 4.74 -14.51 -15.87
N PHE A 137 5.98 -14.31 -16.35
CA PHE A 137 6.27 -13.86 -17.70
C PHE A 137 7.07 -14.95 -18.43
N ASP A 138 6.46 -15.57 -19.43
CA ASP A 138 7.15 -16.45 -20.36
C ASP A 138 7.95 -15.60 -21.35
N LEU A 139 9.27 -15.61 -21.19
CA LEU A 139 10.20 -14.84 -22.02
C LEU A 139 10.49 -15.51 -23.37
N THR A 140 9.92 -16.69 -23.64
CA THR A 140 10.15 -17.46 -24.87
C THR A 140 9.09 -17.21 -25.96
N LYS A 141 8.05 -16.43 -25.65
CA LYS A 141 6.98 -16.09 -26.60
C LYS A 141 7.42 -15.00 -27.60
N ASP A 142 7.19 -15.24 -28.89
CA ASP A 142 7.60 -14.34 -29.98
C ASP A 142 6.79 -13.01 -30.04
N GLN A 143 5.64 -12.90 -29.36
CA GLN A 143 4.88 -11.65 -29.24
C GLN A 143 4.10 -11.53 -27.90
N PRO A 144 4.08 -10.35 -27.25
CA PRO A 144 3.20 -10.06 -26.12
C PRO A 144 1.72 -9.99 -26.58
N LYS A 145 0.79 -10.52 -25.76
CA LYS A 145 -0.65 -10.48 -26.05
C LYS A 145 -1.24 -9.14 -25.63
N SER A 146 -1.81 -8.38 -26.57
CA SER A 146 -2.43 -7.08 -26.24
C SER A 146 -3.72 -7.23 -25.42
N LEU A 147 -3.99 -6.25 -24.54
CA LEU A 147 -5.19 -6.16 -23.69
C LEU A 147 -6.51 -6.35 -24.46
N TRP A 148 -6.61 -5.83 -25.69
CA TRP A 148 -7.79 -5.97 -26.54
C TRP A 148 -8.10 -7.42 -26.93
N GLN A 149 -7.07 -8.26 -27.11
CA GLN A 149 -7.26 -9.68 -27.41
C GLN A 149 -7.76 -10.46 -26.19
N ARG A 150 -7.40 -10.01 -24.97
CA ARG A 150 -7.81 -10.61 -23.70
C ARG A 150 -9.26 -10.25 -23.34
N PHE A 151 -9.66 -8.99 -23.50
CA PHE A 151 -11.05 -8.55 -23.32
C PHE A 151 -12.01 -9.29 -24.27
N LEU A 152 -11.62 -9.44 -25.55
CA LEU A 152 -12.42 -10.20 -26.53
C LEU A 152 -12.51 -11.70 -26.23
N ALA A 153 -11.50 -12.29 -25.58
CA ALA A 153 -11.54 -13.70 -25.17
C ALA A 153 -12.48 -13.92 -23.98
N TRP A 154 -12.53 -12.98 -23.02
CA TRP A 154 -13.48 -13.00 -21.91
C TRP A 154 -14.93 -12.84 -22.37
N CYS A 155 -15.22 -11.88 -23.26
CA CYS A 155 -16.57 -11.69 -23.81
C CYS A 155 -17.08 -12.84 -24.70
N ARG A 156 -16.21 -13.75 -25.16
CA ARG A 156 -16.57 -14.93 -25.96
C ARG A 156 -16.75 -16.20 -25.11
N GLY A 157 -16.52 -16.11 -23.79
CA GLY A 157 -16.57 -17.23 -22.83
C GLY A 157 -17.78 -17.23 -21.89
N THR A 158 -18.79 -16.39 -22.14
CA THR A 158 -20.12 -16.38 -21.49
C THR A 158 -21.21 -16.53 -22.54
#